data_AF-A0A961J626-F1
#
_entry.id   AF-A0A961J626-F1
#
_cell.length_a   1.000
_cell.length_b   1.000
_cell.length_c   1.000
_cell.angle_alpha   90.00
_cell.angle_beta   90.00
_cell.angle_gamma   90.00
#
_symmetry.space_group_name_H-M   'P 1'
#
loop_
_entity.id
_entity.type
_entity.pdbx_description
1 polymer ?
#
loop_
_entity_poly.entity_id
_entity_poly.type
_entity_poly.pdbx_seq_one_letter_code
_entity_poly.pdbx_strand_id
1 'polypeptide(L)'
;MPVTSLALLKQHMALDHDLDDALLSHKLDAAEAWAALFTGTAIPDPAPAPITEAVLQLAAFWYANREAVAMGITSAPVPFGVHALLSPYKESVVGHVAE
;
A
#
# COMPACT_ATOMS: atom_id res chain seq x y z
N MET A 1 8.53 4.93 -10.41
CA MET A 1 9.41 4.25 -9.44
C MET A 1 8.78 4.49 -8.09
N PRO A 2 8.51 3.43 -7.32
CA PRO A 2 7.87 3.58 -6.03
C PRO A 2 8.83 4.31 -5.07
N VAL A 3 8.26 5.14 -4.20
CA VAL A 3 8.99 5.79 -3.10
C VAL A 3 9.52 4.74 -2.11
N THR A 4 8.73 3.68 -1.90
CA THR A 4 9.04 2.53 -1.07
C THR A 4 9.97 1.58 -1.82
N SER A 5 11.12 1.25 -1.22
CA SER A 5 12.12 0.43 -1.89
C SER A 5 11.70 -1.04 -2.05
N LEU A 6 12.04 -1.64 -3.21
CA LEU A 6 11.85 -3.07 -3.46
C LEU A 6 12.62 -3.95 -2.46
N ALA A 7 13.84 -3.53 -2.08
CA ALA A 7 14.65 -4.25 -1.10
C ALA A 7 13.94 -4.36 0.26
N LEU A 8 13.26 -3.29 0.70
CA LEU A 8 12.48 -3.30 1.93
C LEU A 8 11.26 -4.23 1.83
N LEU A 9 10.57 -4.27 0.68
CA LEU A 9 9.47 -5.22 0.46
C LEU A 9 9.95 -6.67 0.54
N LYS A 10 11.10 -7.00 -0.08
CA LYS A 10 11.69 -8.34 0.03
C LYS A 10 11.99 -8.71 1.48
N GLN A 11 12.57 -7.78 2.25
CA GLN A 11 12.82 -7.99 3.68
C GLN A 11 11.52 -8.21 4.47
N HIS A 12 10.47 -7.43 4.19
CA HIS A 12 9.15 -7.58 4.82
C HIS A 12 8.55 -8.97 4.58
N MET A 13 8.76 -9.54 3.39
CA MET A 13 8.25 -10.86 2.99
C MET A 13 9.23 -12.01 3.26
N ALA A 14 10.39 -11.73 3.85
CA ALA A 14 11.49 -12.68 4.03
C ALA A 14 11.94 -13.38 2.72
N LEU A 15 12.00 -12.64 1.61
CA LEU A 15 12.51 -13.11 0.33
C LEU A 15 14.01 -12.81 0.19
N ASP A 16 14.79 -13.79 -0.25
CA ASP A 16 16.24 -13.71 -0.46
C ASP A 16 16.66 -13.84 -1.95
N HIS A 17 15.70 -13.79 -2.86
CA HIS A 17 15.89 -13.99 -4.30
C HIS A 17 15.29 -12.86 -5.14
N ASP A 18 15.64 -12.85 -6.44
CA ASP A 18 15.24 -11.81 -7.40
C ASP A 18 14.23 -12.29 -8.48
N LEU A 19 13.70 -13.50 -8.33
CA LEU A 19 12.84 -14.15 -9.35
C LEU A 19 11.61 -13.32 -9.73
N ASP A 20 11.04 -12.59 -8.78
CA ASP A 20 9.77 -11.86 -8.93
C ASP A 20 9.94 -10.33 -8.92
N ASP A 21 11.14 -9.80 -9.12
CA ASP A 21 11.43 -8.36 -8.95
C ASP A 21 10.55 -7.44 -9.77
N ALA A 22 10.30 -7.82 -11.03
CA ALA A 22 9.42 -7.06 -11.91
C ALA A 22 7.97 -7.06 -11.40
N LEU A 23 7.49 -8.20 -10.89
CA LEU A 23 6.15 -8.34 -10.35
C LEU A 23 6.00 -7.60 -9.02
N LEU A 24 6.95 -7.74 -8.10
CA LEU A 24 6.97 -7.06 -6.81
C LEU A 24 7.06 -5.53 -6.99
N SER A 25 7.85 -5.06 -7.95
CA SER A 25 7.92 -3.64 -8.30
C SER A 25 6.57 -3.12 -8.79
N HIS A 26 5.89 -3.88 -9.67
CA HIS A 26 4.55 -3.53 -10.13
C HIS A 26 3.52 -3.50 -8.98
N LYS A 27 3.62 -4.42 -8.01
CA LYS A 27 2.75 -4.42 -6.82
C LYS A 27 2.99 -3.21 -5.93
N LEU A 28 4.24 -2.77 -5.78
CA LEU A 28 4.58 -1.54 -5.06
C LEU A 28 3.99 -0.31 -5.76
N ASP A 29 4.18 -0.17 -7.07
CA ASP A 29 3.62 0.95 -7.83
C ASP A 29 2.08 1.00 -7.67
N ALA A 30 1.41 -0.14 -7.76
CA ALA A 30 -0.03 -0.23 -7.56
C ALA A 30 -0.44 0.15 -6.12
N ALA A 31 0.33 -0.27 -5.12
CA ALA A 31 0.02 -0.03 -3.71
C ALA A 31 0.20 1.45 -3.34
N GLU A 32 1.23 2.10 -3.85
CA GLU A 32 1.43 3.54 -3.68
C GLU A 32 0.37 4.38 -4.40
N ALA A 33 0.02 4.01 -5.62
CA ALA A 33 -1.06 4.66 -6.35
C ALA A 33 -2.38 4.57 -5.59
N TRP A 34 -2.66 3.39 -5.01
CA TRP A 34 -3.85 3.21 -4.18
C TRP A 34 -3.79 4.03 -2.89
N ALA A 35 -2.65 4.08 -2.21
CA ALA A 35 -2.48 4.89 -1.00
C ALA A 35 -2.63 6.40 -1.29
N ALA A 36 -2.11 6.88 -2.42
CA ALA A 36 -2.29 8.26 -2.88
C ALA A 36 -3.76 8.58 -3.15
N LEU A 37 -4.48 7.69 -3.84
CA LEU A 37 -5.92 7.84 -4.08
C LEU A 37 -6.73 7.82 -2.77
N PHE A 38 -6.37 6.96 -1.83
CA PHE A 38 -7.05 6.87 -0.54
C PHE A 38 -6.86 8.13 0.32
N THR A 39 -5.64 8.66 0.35
CA THR A 39 -5.29 9.87 1.11
C THR A 39 -5.71 11.16 0.39
N GLY A 40 -5.91 11.12 -0.92
CA GLY A 40 -6.21 12.29 -1.74
C GLY A 40 -4.99 13.14 -2.08
N THR A 41 -3.78 12.71 -1.70
CA THR A 41 -2.53 13.46 -1.94
C THR A 41 -1.46 12.55 -2.52
N ALA A 42 -0.48 13.14 -3.20
CA ALA A 42 0.69 12.39 -3.66
C ALA A 42 1.52 11.90 -2.46
N ILE A 43 2.05 10.68 -2.53
CA ILE A 43 2.96 10.17 -1.50
C ILE A 43 4.26 10.99 -1.54
N PRO A 44 4.67 11.64 -0.44
CA PRO A 44 5.91 12.42 -0.40
C PRO A 44 7.14 11.50 -0.46
N ASP A 45 8.27 12.03 -0.92
CA ASP A 45 9.58 11.36 -0.91
C ASP A 45 10.58 12.16 -0.04
N PRO A 46 11.00 11.64 1.13
CA PRO A 46 10.70 10.31 1.65
C PRO A 46 9.28 10.20 2.24
N ALA A 47 8.68 9.01 2.12
CA ALA A 47 7.36 8.72 2.68
C ALA A 47 7.42 8.60 4.22
N PRO A 48 6.43 9.13 4.96
CA PRO A 48 6.26 8.85 6.38
C PRO A 48 6.18 7.34 6.65
N ALA A 49 6.81 6.90 7.75
CA ALA A 49 6.86 5.48 8.11
C ALA A 49 5.49 4.77 8.12
N PRO A 50 4.37 5.38 8.58
CA PRO A 50 3.06 4.74 8.51
C PRO A 50 2.55 4.51 7.08
N ILE A 51 2.84 5.44 6.16
CA ILE A 51 2.50 5.28 4.74
C ILE A 51 3.33 4.16 4.12
N THR A 52 4.63 4.13 4.41
CA THR A 52 5.52 3.04 3.96
C THR A 52 5.02 1.68 4.43
N GLU A 53 4.69 1.53 5.72
CA GLU A 53 4.17 0.27 6.26
C GLU A 53 2.84 -0.14 5.63
N ALA A 54 1.93 0.82 5.39
CA ALA A 54 0.67 0.56 4.72
C ALA A 54 0.87 0.05 3.28
N VAL A 55 1.82 0.65 2.54
CA VAL A 55 2.19 0.23 1.18
C VAL A 55 2.81 -1.17 1.18
N LEU A 56 3.68 -1.48 2.14
CA LEU A 56 4.30 -2.81 2.28
C LEU A 56 3.24 -3.90 2.52
N GLN A 57 2.34 -3.67 3.47
CA GLN A 57 1.25 -4.61 3.78
C GLN A 57 0.35 -4.86 2.58
N LEU A 58 0.02 -3.80 1.82
CA LEU A 58 -0.84 -3.90 0.64
C LEU A 58 -0.16 -4.63 -0.52
N ALA A 59 1.09 -4.30 -0.81
CA ALA A 59 1.87 -4.96 -1.86
C ALA A 59 2.07 -6.45 -1.56
N ALA A 60 2.44 -6.80 -0.32
CA ALA A 60 2.58 -8.19 0.13
C ALA A 60 1.25 -8.95 0.03
N PHE A 61 0.14 -8.33 0.46
CA PHE A 61 -1.18 -8.92 0.37
C PHE A 61 -1.59 -9.25 -1.08
N TRP A 62 -1.37 -8.34 -2.03
CA TRP A 62 -1.70 -8.56 -3.44
C TRP A 62 -0.74 -9.47 -4.20
N TYR A 63 0.47 -9.67 -3.69
CA TYR A 63 1.36 -10.71 -4.21
C TYR A 63 0.87 -12.09 -3.77
N ALA A 64 0.53 -12.24 -2.49
CA ALA A 64 0.04 -13.49 -1.93
C ALA A 64 -1.35 -13.90 -2.44
N ASN A 65 -2.24 -12.92 -2.65
CA ASN A 65 -3.62 -13.13 -3.08
C ASN A 65 -3.81 -12.63 -4.52
N ARG A 66 -3.83 -13.56 -5.48
CA ARG A 66 -3.94 -13.25 -6.92
C ARG A 66 -5.38 -13.08 -7.41
N GLU A 67 -6.36 -13.49 -6.60
CA GLU A 67 -7.78 -13.42 -6.91
C GLU A 67 -8.51 -12.75 -5.74
N ALA A 68 -9.61 -12.04 -6.06
CA ALA A 68 -10.37 -11.27 -5.07
C ALA A 68 -11.18 -12.14 -4.08
N VAL A 69 -11.24 -13.47 -4.25
CA VAL A 69 -12.08 -14.35 -3.44
C VAL A 69 -11.43 -15.73 -3.25
N ALA A 70 -10.91 -16.01 -2.05
CA ALA A 70 -10.81 -17.38 -1.57
C ALA A 70 -12.21 -17.81 -1.10
N MET A 71 -12.95 -18.53 -1.95
CA MET A 71 -14.24 -19.10 -1.56
C MET A 71 -14.07 -19.99 -0.32
N GLY A 72 -14.64 -19.61 0.82
CA GLY A 72 -14.70 -20.44 2.03
C GLY A 72 -13.90 -19.96 3.24
N ILE A 73 -13.07 -18.92 3.09
CA ILE A 73 -12.46 -18.20 4.21
C ILE A 73 -12.90 -16.75 4.03
N THR A 74 -13.42 -16.15 5.10
CA THR A 74 -13.88 -14.75 5.14
C THR A 74 -13.10 -13.89 4.15
N SER A 75 -13.79 -13.26 3.18
CA SER A 75 -13.22 -12.24 2.31
C SER A 75 -12.58 -11.20 3.22
N ALA A 76 -11.30 -11.39 3.53
CA ALA A 76 -10.60 -10.54 4.46
C ALA A 76 -10.44 -9.24 3.68
N PRO A 77 -11.11 -8.15 4.09
CA PRO A 77 -10.87 -6.88 3.44
C PRO A 77 -9.37 -6.57 3.52
N VAL A 78 -8.89 -5.68 2.64
CA VAL A 78 -7.56 -5.07 2.72
C VAL A 78 -7.13 -4.97 4.19
N PRO A 79 -5.93 -5.45 4.58
CA PRO A 79 -5.57 -5.62 5.97
C PRO A 79 -6.00 -4.41 6.81
N PHE A 80 -6.80 -4.62 7.85
CA PHE A 80 -7.46 -3.53 8.60
C PHE A 80 -6.48 -2.44 9.09
N GLY A 81 -5.20 -2.79 9.24
CA GLY A 81 -4.13 -1.84 9.54
C GLY A 81 -3.89 -0.77 8.47
N VAL A 82 -4.04 -1.08 7.17
CA VAL A 82 -3.72 -0.16 6.06
C VAL A 82 -4.58 1.11 6.15
N HIS A 83 -5.90 0.95 6.30
CA HIS A 83 -6.79 2.11 6.42
C HIS A 83 -6.48 2.93 7.68
N ALA A 84 -6.20 2.28 8.82
CA ALA A 84 -5.87 2.97 10.06
C ALA A 84 -4.56 3.76 9.96
N LEU A 85 -3.55 3.19 9.29
CA LEU A 85 -2.26 3.84 9.05
C LEU A 85 -2.39 5.06 8.12
N LEU A 86 -3.25 4.98 7.09
CA LEU A 86 -3.41 6.04 6.10
C LEU A 86 -4.42 7.13 6.51
N SER A 87 -5.36 6.81 7.40
CA SER A 87 -6.44 7.75 7.79
C SER A 87 -5.96 9.13 8.25
N PRO A 88 -4.87 9.25 9.06
CA PRO A 88 -4.35 10.55 9.48
C PRO A 88 -3.78 11.42 8.35
N TYR A 89 -3.45 10.81 7.21
CA TYR A 89 -2.88 11.48 6.04
C TYR A 89 -3.93 11.84 4.99
N LYS A 90 -5.20 11.49 5.24
CA LYS A 90 -6.29 11.79 4.31
C LYS A 90 -6.62 13.28 4.34
N GLU A 91 -6.63 13.90 3.17
CA GLU A 91 -7.09 15.28 3.02
C GLU A 91 -8.54 15.40 3.48
N SER A 92 -8.78 16.28 4.45
CA SER A 92 -10.12 16.51 4.98
C SER A 92 -10.81 17.57 4.13
N VAL A 93 -11.72 17.14 3.25
CA VAL A 93 -12.61 18.06 2.53
C VAL A 93 -13.74 18.46 3.47
N VAL A 94 -13.48 19.45 4.33
CA VAL A 94 -14.55 20.17 5.04
C VAL A 94 -15.08 21.25 4.10
N GLY A 95 -16.32 21.11 3.65
CA GLY A 95 -16.94 21.96 2.63
C GLY A 95 -17.26 23.40 3.07
N HIS A 96 -16.36 24.09 3.78
CA HIS A 96 -16.50 25.51 4.07
C HIS A 96 -15.36 26.31 3.45
N VAL A 97 -15.64 26.87 2.28
CA VAL A 97 -14.91 28.04 1.77
C VAL A 97 -15.70 29.24 2.26
N ALA A 98 -15.15 29.98 3.23
CA ALA A 98 -15.67 31.31 3.54
C ALA A 98 -15.38 32.21 2.32
N GLU A 99 -16.43 32.74 1.71
CA GLU A 99 -16.32 33.81 0.72
C GLU A 99 -15.84 35.12 1.39
#